data_AF-A0A8X7BL32-F1
#
_entry.id   AF-A0A8X7BL32-F1
#
_cell.length_a   1.000
_cell.length_b   1.000
_cell.length_c   1.000
_cell.angle_alpha   90.00
_cell.angle_beta   90.00
_cell.angle_gamma   90.00
#
_symmetry.space_group_name_H-M   'P 1'
#
loop_
_entity.id
_entity.type
_entity.pdbx_description
1 polymer ?
#
loop_
_entity_poly.entity_id
_entity_poly.type
_entity_poly.pdbx_seq_one_letter_code
_entity_poly.pdbx_strand_id
1 'polypeptide(L)'
;MSHVMKVVVKVINSIKNNPLKHRQFQEYLRKLESEYGDIIYYTEIRWLSRGNCLLRFWRLTEEIKTFVNNNGHNISELSDDQWLLDLCLLTDITMKPNELNQKLQGDNKLITDCYQDIKAFVAKLQLYEHQLRSNNLIHFPLLNDYKSDHKNLFKYSTEIGKLFEEFNTRFSYIQKFEEMFAIFLAPFNAEVDSAPPNLQMELIELQSSIELKSPCERNKIEYYQKYILEDKFPNLKQLAMRIISTFGTTYRCESFFFQIKPGKNKVSQQVAR
;
A
#
# COMPACT_ATOMS: atom_id res chain seq x y z
N MET A 1 -9.97 11.47 -10.76
CA MET A 1 -8.96 12.51 -11.07
C MET A 1 -8.00 12.14 -12.24
N SER A 2 -8.49 11.58 -13.36
CA SER A 2 -7.61 11.16 -14.47
C SER A 2 -6.96 12.32 -15.24
N HIS A 3 -7.57 13.50 -15.21
CA HIS A 3 -7.04 14.70 -15.90
C HIS A 3 -5.69 15.16 -15.32
N VAL A 4 -5.48 15.04 -14.00
CA VAL A 4 -4.18 15.34 -13.37
C VAL A 4 -3.08 14.44 -13.91
N MET A 5 -3.31 13.12 -13.88
CA MET A 5 -2.32 12.14 -14.35
C MET A 5 -1.98 12.32 -15.83
N LYS A 6 -2.95 12.66 -16.69
CA LYS A 6 -2.70 12.92 -18.11
C LYS A 6 -1.68 14.04 -18.30
N VAL A 7 -1.81 15.13 -17.55
CA VAL A 7 -0.89 16.27 -17.61
C VAL A 7 0.48 15.89 -17.01
N VAL A 8 0.51 15.28 -15.82
CA VAL A 8 1.75 14.84 -15.17
C VAL A 8 2.57 13.93 -16.10
N VAL A 9 1.93 12.92 -16.71
CA VAL A 9 2.60 12.00 -17.64
C VAL A 9 3.07 12.73 -18.90
N LYS A 10 2.25 13.61 -19.48
CA LYS A 10 2.63 14.43 -20.65
C LYS A 10 3.87 15.27 -20.37
N VAL A 11 3.92 15.92 -19.21
CA VAL A 11 5.05 16.75 -18.77
C VAL A 11 6.30 15.90 -18.54
N ILE A 12 6.19 14.81 -17.80
CA ILE A 12 7.33 13.92 -17.53
C ILE A 12 7.89 13.38 -18.85
N ASN A 13 7.03 12.96 -19.77
CA ASN A 13 7.44 12.44 -21.07
C ASN A 13 8.10 13.52 -21.94
N SER A 14 7.64 14.77 -21.91
CA SER A 14 8.24 15.85 -22.71
C SER A 14 9.67 16.17 -22.26
N ILE A 15 9.99 15.93 -20.98
CA ILE A 15 11.33 16.08 -20.42
C ILE A 15 12.16 14.81 -20.62
N LYS A 16 11.62 13.64 -20.27
CA LYS A 16 12.40 12.37 -20.21
C LYS A 16 12.56 11.65 -21.55
N ASN A 17 11.69 11.85 -22.54
CA ASN A 17 11.81 11.17 -23.83
C ASN A 17 12.92 11.75 -24.72
N ASN A 18 13.44 12.94 -24.38
CA ASN A 18 14.56 13.55 -25.08
C ASN A 18 15.79 13.57 -24.15
N PRO A 19 16.85 12.78 -24.42
CA PRO A 19 18.03 12.70 -23.57
C PRO A 19 18.73 14.04 -23.32
N LEU A 20 18.71 14.95 -24.30
CA LEU A 20 19.29 16.29 -24.16
C LEU A 20 18.45 17.12 -23.19
N LYS A 21 17.11 17.16 -23.37
CA LYS A 21 16.21 17.87 -22.45
C LYS A 21 16.28 17.32 -21.03
N HIS A 22 16.37 16.00 -20.88
CA HIS A 22 16.51 15.38 -19.57
C HIS A 22 17.79 15.81 -18.86
N ARG A 23 18.94 15.77 -19.54
CA ARG A 23 20.22 16.25 -18.98
C ARG A 23 20.18 17.75 -18.66
N GLN A 24 19.59 18.56 -19.54
CA GLN A 24 19.43 20.00 -19.31
C GLN A 24 18.56 20.27 -18.08
N PHE A 25 17.49 19.50 -17.90
CA PHE A 25 16.62 19.62 -16.73
C PHE A 25 17.35 19.21 -15.44
N GLN A 26 18.10 18.10 -15.44
CA GLN A 26 18.90 17.70 -14.27
C GLN A 26 19.94 18.76 -13.89
N GLU A 27 20.61 19.35 -14.89
CA GLU A 27 21.57 20.43 -14.65
C GLU A 27 20.89 21.71 -14.15
N TYR A 28 19.68 22.02 -14.66
CA TYR A 28 18.87 23.12 -14.17
C TYR A 28 18.48 22.94 -12.70
N LEU A 29 17.98 21.76 -12.31
CA LEU A 29 17.67 21.43 -10.91
C LEU A 29 18.90 21.50 -10.01
N ARG A 30 20.06 21.02 -10.48
CA ARG A 30 21.32 21.10 -9.74
C ARG A 30 21.71 22.56 -9.47
N LYS A 31 21.58 23.44 -10.47
CA LYS A 31 21.90 24.87 -10.34
C LYS A 31 20.99 25.62 -9.36
N LEU A 32 19.75 25.17 -9.23
CA LEU A 32 18.78 25.73 -8.27
C LEU A 32 18.90 25.12 -6.88
N GLU A 33 19.78 24.13 -6.69
CA GLU A 33 19.86 23.34 -5.45
C GLU A 33 18.48 22.77 -5.03
N SER A 34 17.66 22.38 -6.02
CA SER A 34 16.31 21.85 -5.80
C SER A 34 16.34 20.60 -4.92
N GLU A 35 15.23 20.36 -4.19
CA GLU A 35 15.07 19.22 -3.26
C GLU A 35 15.39 17.87 -3.91
N TYR A 36 15.08 17.74 -5.21
CA TYR A 36 15.41 16.55 -5.99
C TYR A 36 16.20 16.90 -7.24
N GLY A 37 17.21 16.09 -7.57
CA GLY A 37 18.03 16.26 -8.78
C GLY A 37 17.43 15.70 -10.07
N ASP A 38 16.27 15.02 -10.03
CA ASP A 38 15.58 14.49 -11.22
C ASP A 38 14.12 14.10 -10.91
N ILE A 39 13.21 14.24 -11.86
CA ILE A 39 11.84 13.69 -11.79
C ILE A 39 11.82 12.16 -11.92
N ILE A 40 10.79 11.49 -11.43
CA ILE A 40 10.64 10.04 -11.60
C ILE A 40 9.95 9.76 -12.93
N TYR A 41 10.46 8.80 -13.70
CA TYR A 41 9.79 8.37 -14.94
C TYR A 41 8.51 7.61 -14.57
N TYR A 42 7.38 8.02 -15.15
CA TYR A 42 6.12 7.33 -14.93
C TYR A 42 6.10 6.02 -15.74
N THR A 43 5.83 4.91 -15.07
CA THR A 43 5.53 3.63 -15.73
C THR A 43 4.19 3.11 -15.23
N GLU A 44 3.32 2.69 -16.15
CA GLU A 44 1.99 2.19 -15.77
C GLU A 44 2.06 0.94 -14.88
N ILE A 45 3.09 0.11 -15.11
CA ILE A 45 3.29 -1.21 -14.50
C ILE A 45 3.74 -1.11 -13.03
N ARG A 46 4.45 -0.04 -12.63
CA ARG A 46 4.97 0.12 -11.25
C ARG A 46 4.13 1.09 -10.47
N TRP A 47 2.93 0.66 -10.07
CA TRP A 47 2.03 1.45 -9.24
C TRP A 47 2.69 2.00 -7.95
N LEU A 48 3.66 1.27 -7.38
CA LEU A 48 4.53 1.71 -6.27
C LEU A 48 5.25 3.03 -6.52
N SER A 49 5.59 3.32 -7.77
CA SER A 49 6.30 4.55 -8.13
C SER A 49 5.34 5.73 -8.31
N ARG A 50 4.02 5.50 -8.39
CA ARG A 50 3.06 6.57 -8.72
C ARG A 50 2.96 7.62 -7.63
N GLY A 51 2.85 7.22 -6.35
CA GLY A 51 2.84 8.18 -5.24
C GLY A 51 4.14 8.98 -5.17
N ASN A 52 5.29 8.31 -5.24
CA ASN A 52 6.60 8.98 -5.24
C ASN A 52 6.79 9.90 -6.45
N CYS A 53 6.29 9.49 -7.62
CA CYS A 53 6.32 10.28 -8.84
C CYS A 53 5.49 11.55 -8.71
N LEU A 54 4.27 11.43 -8.18
CA LEU A 54 3.39 12.58 -7.91
C LEU A 54 3.98 13.51 -6.86
N LEU A 55 4.51 12.97 -5.77
CA LEU A 55 5.16 13.75 -4.72
C LEU A 55 6.35 14.54 -5.27
N ARG A 56 7.21 13.88 -6.04
CA ARG A 56 8.35 14.56 -6.64
C ARG A 56 7.95 15.57 -7.70
N PHE A 57 6.92 15.27 -8.49
CA PHE A 57 6.35 16.22 -9.44
C PHE A 57 5.83 17.47 -8.72
N TRP A 58 5.06 17.28 -7.64
CA TRP A 58 4.55 18.36 -6.80
C TRP A 58 5.68 19.23 -6.24
N ARG A 59 6.72 18.62 -5.66
CA ARG A 59 7.87 19.34 -5.08
C ARG A 59 8.69 20.13 -6.09
N LEU A 60 8.64 19.75 -7.37
CA LEU A 60 9.36 20.41 -8.47
C LEU A 60 8.43 21.24 -9.37
N THR A 61 7.20 21.54 -8.95
CA THR A 61 6.18 22.14 -9.84
C THR A 61 6.65 23.46 -10.46
N GLU A 62 7.30 24.33 -9.68
CA GLU A 62 7.78 25.64 -10.17
C GLU A 62 8.98 25.51 -11.12
N GLU A 63 9.93 24.62 -10.82
CA GLU A 63 11.06 24.33 -11.70
C GLU A 63 10.59 23.70 -13.02
N ILE A 64 9.65 22.76 -12.93
CA ILE A 64 9.04 22.12 -14.10
C ILE A 64 8.33 23.16 -14.96
N LYS A 65 7.49 24.00 -14.35
CA LYS A 65 6.75 25.07 -15.05
C LYS A 65 7.70 26.01 -15.78
N THR A 66 8.73 26.49 -15.10
CA THR A 66 9.73 27.40 -15.68
C THR A 66 10.50 26.74 -16.82
N PHE A 67 10.98 25.51 -16.62
CA PHE A 67 11.74 24.78 -17.62
C PHE A 67 10.91 24.50 -18.88
N VAL A 68 9.66 24.06 -18.71
CA VAL A 68 8.79 23.68 -19.83
C VAL A 68 8.36 24.91 -20.64
N ASN A 69 8.07 26.03 -19.97
CA ASN A 69 7.78 27.31 -20.62
C ASN A 69 8.96 27.83 -21.44
N ASN A 70 10.19 27.77 -20.91
CA ASN A 70 11.41 28.16 -21.63
C ASN A 70 11.69 27.29 -22.86
N ASN A 71 11.14 26.07 -22.90
CA ASN A 71 11.22 25.16 -24.04
C ASN A 71 10.04 25.32 -25.02
N GLY A 72 9.27 26.41 -24.93
CA GLY A 72 8.18 26.73 -25.87
C GLY A 72 6.89 25.93 -25.66
N HIS A 73 6.76 25.22 -24.54
CA HIS A 73 5.54 24.52 -24.18
C HIS A 73 4.87 25.25 -23.01
N ASN A 74 3.71 25.84 -23.23
CA ASN A 74 2.91 26.39 -22.13
C ASN A 74 1.93 25.32 -21.65
N ILE A 75 1.95 25.03 -20.34
CA ILE A 75 1.03 24.10 -19.69
C ILE A 75 0.21 24.90 -18.68
N SER A 76 -0.95 25.36 -19.12
CA SER A 76 -1.86 26.22 -18.34
C SER A 76 -2.25 25.59 -17.00
N GLU A 77 -2.35 24.25 -16.95
CA GLU A 77 -2.74 23.51 -15.76
C GLU A 77 -1.77 23.70 -14.58
N LEU A 78 -0.48 23.96 -14.85
CA LEU A 78 0.52 24.28 -13.81
C LEU A 78 0.34 25.70 -13.22
N SER A 79 -0.66 26.44 -13.68
CA SER A 79 -1.09 27.72 -13.12
C SER A 79 -2.57 27.72 -12.71
N ASP A 80 -3.27 26.60 -12.90
CA ASP A 80 -4.68 26.49 -12.58
C ASP A 80 -4.84 26.00 -11.13
N ASP A 81 -5.45 26.85 -10.30
CA ASP A 81 -5.55 26.62 -8.86
C ASP A 81 -6.33 25.34 -8.53
N GLN A 82 -7.41 25.08 -9.28
CA GLN A 82 -8.24 23.89 -9.09
C GLN A 82 -7.49 22.61 -9.49
N TRP A 83 -6.67 22.66 -10.53
CA TRP A 83 -5.82 21.56 -10.95
C TRP A 83 -4.73 21.26 -9.93
N LEU A 84 -4.10 22.30 -9.37
CA LEU A 84 -3.09 22.15 -8.30
C LEU A 84 -3.70 21.56 -7.03
N LEU A 85 -4.91 21.96 -6.66
CA LEU A 85 -5.67 21.34 -5.56
C LEU A 85 -5.95 19.85 -5.82
N ASP A 86 -6.39 19.50 -7.03
CA ASP A 86 -6.61 18.11 -7.43
C ASP A 86 -5.28 17.31 -7.42
N LEU A 87 -4.15 17.94 -7.78
CA LEU A 87 -2.82 17.34 -7.69
C LEU A 87 -2.37 17.12 -6.23
N CYS A 88 -2.57 18.08 -5.33
CA CYS A 88 -2.30 17.92 -3.90
C CYS A 88 -3.02 16.71 -3.34
N LEU A 89 -4.34 16.66 -3.53
CA LEU A 89 -5.15 15.55 -3.04
C LEU A 89 -4.69 14.23 -3.65
N LEU A 90 -4.52 14.18 -4.97
CA LEU A 90 -4.11 12.94 -5.65
C LEU A 90 -2.77 12.45 -5.13
N THR A 91 -1.84 13.36 -4.85
CA THR A 91 -0.54 13.04 -4.27
C THR A 91 -0.70 12.48 -2.85
N ASP A 92 -1.40 13.20 -1.97
CA ASP A 92 -1.63 12.79 -0.59
C ASP A 92 -2.32 11.41 -0.50
N ILE A 93 -3.36 11.17 -1.31
CA ILE A 93 -4.10 9.90 -1.29
C ILE A 93 -3.30 8.77 -1.93
N THR A 94 -2.53 9.02 -3.00
CA THR A 94 -1.75 7.97 -3.69
C THR A 94 -0.53 7.52 -2.87
N MET A 95 0.00 8.38 -2.00
CA MET A 95 1.06 7.99 -1.07
C MET A 95 0.60 6.92 -0.06
N LYS A 96 -0.68 6.89 0.32
CA LYS A 96 -1.17 5.97 1.36
C LYS A 96 -1.21 4.50 0.90
N PRO A 97 -1.72 4.15 -0.30
CA PRO A 97 -1.57 2.81 -0.85
C PRO A 97 -0.11 2.40 -1.07
N ASN A 98 0.78 3.35 -1.36
CA ASN A 98 2.22 3.08 -1.46
C ASN A 98 2.79 2.59 -0.12
N GLU A 99 2.46 3.26 0.99
CA GLU A 99 2.83 2.83 2.34
C GLU A 99 2.26 1.45 2.69
N LEU A 100 0.97 1.21 2.38
CA LEU A 100 0.36 -0.11 2.56
C LEU A 100 1.15 -1.17 1.80
N ASN A 101 1.49 -0.92 0.53
CA ASN A 101 2.20 -1.89 -0.27
C ASN A 101 3.60 -2.22 0.27
N GLN A 102 4.33 -1.21 0.72
CA GLN A 102 5.63 -1.43 1.36
C GLN A 102 5.49 -2.32 2.60
N LYS A 103 4.44 -2.11 3.40
CA LYS A 103 4.14 -3.00 4.52
C LYS A 103 3.86 -4.42 4.04
N LEU A 104 3.09 -4.61 2.98
CA LEU A 104 2.74 -5.94 2.47
C LEU A 104 3.94 -6.71 1.88
N GLN A 105 5.03 -6.04 1.50
CA GLN A 105 6.19 -6.65 0.83
C GLN A 105 7.30 -7.17 1.76
N GLY A 106 7.10 -7.15 3.08
CA GLY A 106 8.10 -7.65 4.03
C GLY A 106 8.28 -9.16 4.03
N ASP A 107 9.51 -9.61 4.29
CA ASP A 107 9.80 -11.01 4.59
C ASP A 107 9.10 -11.45 5.90
N ASN A 108 8.81 -12.75 6.02
CA ASN A 108 8.16 -13.36 7.19
C ASN A 108 6.72 -12.89 7.51
N LYS A 109 5.99 -12.30 6.55
CA LYS A 109 4.57 -11.99 6.74
C LYS A 109 3.64 -13.17 6.44
N LEU A 110 2.76 -13.46 7.40
CA LEU A 110 1.61 -14.34 7.24
C LEU A 110 0.46 -13.61 6.53
N ILE A 111 -0.47 -14.40 5.98
CA ILE A 111 -1.72 -13.86 5.42
C ILE A 111 -2.51 -13.04 6.46
N THR A 112 -2.42 -13.43 7.75
CA THR A 112 -3.06 -12.72 8.87
C THR A 112 -2.50 -11.31 9.04
N ASP A 113 -1.18 -11.14 8.93
CA ASP A 113 -0.53 -9.84 9.04
C ASP A 113 -0.94 -8.94 7.86
N CYS A 114 -0.97 -9.52 6.66
CA CYS A 114 -1.41 -8.82 5.45
C CYS A 114 -2.86 -8.37 5.59
N TYR A 115 -3.74 -9.25 6.09
CA TYR A 115 -5.15 -8.94 6.31
C TYR A 115 -5.33 -7.84 7.35
N GLN A 116 -4.58 -7.87 8.46
CA GLN A 116 -4.61 -6.81 9.47
C GLN A 116 -4.18 -5.45 8.91
N ASP A 117 -3.10 -5.42 8.12
CA ASP A 117 -2.63 -4.20 7.43
C ASP A 117 -3.71 -3.64 6.47
N ILE A 118 -4.34 -4.51 5.69
CA ILE A 118 -5.45 -4.15 4.77
C ILE A 118 -6.66 -3.63 5.55
N LYS A 119 -7.08 -4.34 6.60
CA LYS A 119 -8.22 -3.95 7.44
C LYS A 119 -8.01 -2.58 8.08
N ALA A 120 -6.81 -2.33 8.61
CA ALA A 120 -6.43 -1.03 9.16
C ALA A 120 -6.43 0.07 8.07
N PHE A 121 -5.99 -0.25 6.85
CA PHE A 121 -6.01 0.70 5.75
C PHE A 121 -7.44 1.07 5.31
N VAL A 122 -8.33 0.09 5.21
CA VAL A 122 -9.76 0.32 4.90
C VAL A 122 -10.40 1.23 5.94
N ALA A 123 -10.17 0.97 7.24
CA ALA A 123 -10.67 1.83 8.31
C ALA A 123 -10.12 3.27 8.22
N LYS A 124 -8.84 3.42 7.84
CA LYS A 124 -8.25 4.74 7.58
C LYS A 124 -8.90 5.45 6.40
N LEU A 125 -9.20 4.76 5.30
CA LEU A 125 -9.91 5.37 4.17
C LEU A 125 -11.27 5.95 4.59
N GLN A 126 -12.02 5.21 5.42
CA GLN A 126 -13.28 5.70 5.97
C GLN A 126 -13.08 6.93 6.85
N LEU A 127 -12.06 6.94 7.72
CA LEU A 127 -11.71 8.10 8.53
C LEU A 127 -11.37 9.32 7.66
N TYR A 128 -10.55 9.13 6.63
CA TYR A 128 -10.14 10.20 5.71
C TYR A 128 -11.33 10.81 4.97
N GLU A 129 -12.28 9.97 4.55
CA GLU A 129 -13.54 10.36 3.94
C GLU A 129 -14.35 11.29 4.87
N HIS A 130 -14.58 10.85 6.11
CA HIS A 130 -15.28 11.63 7.13
C HIS A 130 -14.56 12.94 7.46
N GLN A 131 -13.23 12.90 7.56
CA GLN A 131 -12.42 14.08 7.86
C GLN A 131 -12.60 15.17 6.78
N LEU A 132 -12.55 14.80 5.50
CA LEU A 132 -12.80 15.73 4.40
C LEU A 132 -14.22 16.33 4.46
N ARG A 133 -15.24 15.53 4.77
CA ARG A 133 -16.62 16.05 4.98
C ARG A 133 -16.71 17.04 6.13
N SER A 134 -15.89 16.86 7.16
CA SER A 134 -15.83 17.73 8.34
C SER A 134 -14.85 18.90 8.21
N ASN A 135 -14.33 19.18 7.00
CA ASN A 135 -13.31 20.19 6.74
C ASN A 135 -11.99 20.00 7.52
N ASN A 136 -11.66 18.75 7.87
CA ASN A 136 -10.42 18.39 8.55
C ASN A 136 -9.40 17.83 7.56
N LEU A 137 -8.28 18.52 7.39
CA LEU A 137 -7.22 18.16 6.45
C LEU A 137 -5.95 17.61 7.12
N ILE A 138 -6.02 17.24 8.40
CA ILE A 138 -4.83 16.84 9.19
C ILE A 138 -4.04 15.66 8.59
N HIS A 139 -4.69 14.81 7.81
CA HIS A 139 -4.06 13.68 7.12
C HIS A 139 -3.81 13.91 5.63
N PHE A 140 -3.95 15.16 5.16
CA PHE A 140 -3.71 15.60 3.79
C PHE A 140 -2.78 16.81 3.80
N PRO A 141 -1.49 16.62 4.13
CA PRO A 141 -0.56 17.73 4.36
C PRO A 141 -0.41 18.63 3.13
N LEU A 142 -0.30 18.08 1.92
CA LEU A 142 -0.15 18.92 0.72
C LEU A 142 -1.42 19.72 0.43
N LEU A 143 -2.58 19.09 0.58
CA LEU A 143 -3.86 19.77 0.40
C LEU A 143 -4.12 20.81 1.50
N ASN A 144 -3.67 20.55 2.73
CA ASN A 144 -3.77 21.47 3.85
C ASN A 144 -2.90 22.71 3.64
N ASP A 145 -1.63 22.50 3.27
CA ASP A 145 -0.62 23.54 3.14
C ASP A 145 -0.83 24.44 1.92
N TYR A 146 -1.48 23.91 0.87
CA TYR A 146 -1.78 24.70 -0.32
C TYR A 146 -2.82 25.79 -0.02
N LYS A 147 -2.47 27.06 -0.22
CA LYS A 147 -3.30 28.21 0.11
C LYS A 147 -4.31 28.49 -1.00
N SER A 148 -5.56 28.06 -0.78
CA SER A 148 -6.69 28.36 -1.65
C SER A 148 -8.00 28.30 -0.85
N ASP A 149 -8.89 29.26 -1.09
CA ASP A 149 -10.22 29.34 -0.49
C ASP A 149 -11.25 28.45 -1.21
N HIS A 150 -10.88 27.84 -2.33
CA HIS A 150 -11.79 27.12 -3.24
C HIS A 150 -11.71 25.58 -3.12
N LYS A 151 -11.21 25.06 -1.99
CA LYS A 151 -11.08 23.61 -1.76
C LYS A 151 -12.45 22.92 -1.78
N ASN A 152 -12.73 22.16 -2.85
CA ASN A 152 -13.95 21.37 -2.95
C ASN A 152 -13.83 20.04 -2.16
N LEU A 153 -13.85 20.13 -0.84
CA LEU A 153 -13.64 18.99 0.06
C LEU A 153 -14.74 17.93 -0.06
N PHE A 154 -15.96 18.31 -0.43
CA PHE A 154 -17.06 17.37 -0.70
C PHE A 154 -16.82 16.50 -1.94
N LYS A 155 -16.33 17.09 -3.04
CA LYS A 155 -15.88 16.32 -4.22
C LYS A 155 -14.79 15.33 -3.81
N TYR A 156 -13.85 15.76 -2.99
CA TYR A 156 -12.72 14.95 -2.56
C TYR A 156 -13.11 13.81 -1.63
N SER A 157 -14.01 14.05 -0.67
CA SER A 157 -14.57 12.99 0.16
C SER A 157 -15.28 11.96 -0.69
N THR A 158 -16.06 12.39 -1.69
CA THR A 158 -16.75 11.48 -2.63
C THR A 158 -15.78 10.56 -3.38
N GLU A 159 -14.64 11.09 -3.85
CA GLU A 159 -13.62 10.28 -4.53
C GLU A 159 -12.94 9.28 -3.57
N ILE A 160 -12.70 9.66 -2.31
CA ILE A 160 -12.16 8.73 -1.29
C ILE A 160 -13.20 7.67 -0.90
N GLY A 161 -14.48 8.04 -0.84
CA GLY A 161 -15.57 7.09 -0.63
C GLY A 161 -15.61 6.00 -1.70
N LYS A 162 -15.44 6.37 -2.99
CA LYS A 162 -15.31 5.39 -4.07
C LYS A 162 -14.11 4.45 -3.87
N LEU A 163 -12.96 5.00 -3.47
CA LEU A 163 -11.76 4.20 -3.19
C LEU A 163 -11.99 3.23 -2.02
N PHE A 164 -12.66 3.68 -0.97
CA PHE A 164 -13.07 2.84 0.16
C PHE A 164 -13.93 1.65 -0.29
N GLU A 165 -14.99 1.91 -1.09
CA GLU A 165 -15.87 0.86 -1.61
C GLU A 165 -15.13 -0.14 -2.51
N GLU A 166 -14.22 0.34 -3.36
CA GLU A 166 -13.37 -0.53 -4.20
C GLU A 166 -12.49 -1.46 -3.36
N PHE A 167 -11.89 -0.94 -2.27
CA PHE A 167 -11.10 -1.77 -1.36
C PHE A 167 -11.96 -2.80 -0.63
N ASN A 168 -13.14 -2.42 -0.12
CA ASN A 168 -14.06 -3.37 0.51
C ASN A 168 -14.49 -4.47 -0.46
N THR A 169 -14.86 -4.09 -1.68
CA THR A 169 -15.28 -5.03 -2.72
C THR A 169 -14.15 -6.00 -3.05
N ARG A 170 -12.94 -5.47 -3.28
CA ARG A 170 -11.75 -6.26 -3.64
C ARG A 170 -11.34 -7.26 -2.55
N PHE A 171 -11.47 -6.89 -1.28
CA PHE A 171 -11.05 -7.71 -0.15
C PHE A 171 -12.21 -8.42 0.57
N SER A 172 -13.43 -8.37 0.01
CA SER A 172 -14.61 -9.04 0.57
C SER A 172 -14.43 -10.55 0.75
N TYR A 173 -13.67 -11.22 -0.13
CA TYR A 173 -13.41 -12.65 -0.02
C TYR A 173 -12.54 -12.99 1.20
N ILE A 174 -11.49 -12.21 1.47
CA ILE A 174 -10.58 -12.49 2.59
C ILE A 174 -11.25 -12.21 3.96
N GLN A 175 -12.21 -11.28 4.00
CA GLN A 175 -13.01 -11.01 5.20
C GLN A 175 -13.79 -12.25 5.69
N LYS A 176 -14.13 -13.19 4.79
CA LYS A 176 -14.80 -14.44 5.18
C LYS A 176 -13.94 -15.35 6.07
N PHE A 177 -12.63 -15.12 6.13
CA PHE A 177 -11.69 -15.88 6.95
C PHE A 177 -11.31 -15.15 8.24
N GLU A 178 -11.93 -14.00 8.52
CA GLU A 178 -11.59 -13.16 9.68
C GLU A 178 -11.65 -13.93 11.00
N GLU A 179 -12.70 -14.72 11.20
CA GLU A 179 -12.86 -15.54 12.39
C GLU A 179 -11.78 -16.63 12.51
N MET A 180 -11.45 -17.28 11.39
CA MET A 180 -10.37 -18.26 11.35
C MET A 180 -9.01 -17.63 11.68
N PHE A 181 -8.78 -16.39 11.23
CA PHE A 181 -7.59 -15.62 11.58
C PHE A 181 -7.58 -15.25 13.05
N ALA A 182 -8.72 -14.85 13.62
CA ALA A 182 -8.84 -14.55 15.04
C ALA A 182 -8.54 -15.78 15.90
N ILE A 183 -9.08 -16.95 15.54
CA ILE A 183 -8.79 -18.23 16.20
C ILE A 183 -7.30 -18.57 16.12
N PHE A 184 -6.67 -18.40 14.95
CA PHE A 184 -5.23 -18.66 14.79
C PHE A 184 -4.36 -17.71 15.63
N LEU A 185 -4.72 -16.42 15.69
CA LEU A 185 -3.93 -15.42 16.40
C LEU A 185 -4.15 -15.46 17.92
N ALA A 186 -5.36 -15.78 18.37
CA ALA A 186 -5.75 -15.73 19.78
C ALA A 186 -6.69 -16.89 20.16
N PRO A 187 -6.25 -18.16 20.04
CA PRO A 187 -7.11 -19.31 20.27
C PRO A 187 -7.64 -19.38 21.71
N PHE A 188 -6.90 -18.83 22.69
CA PHE A 188 -7.30 -18.78 24.10
C PHE A 188 -8.35 -17.72 24.43
N ASN A 189 -8.59 -16.78 23.53
CA ASN A 189 -9.57 -15.70 23.67
C ASN A 189 -10.69 -15.82 22.63
N ALA A 190 -10.70 -16.89 21.82
CA ALA A 190 -11.70 -17.11 20.80
C ALA A 190 -13.04 -17.49 21.44
N GLU A 191 -14.12 -16.88 20.95
CA GLU A 191 -15.48 -17.22 21.35
C GLU A 191 -15.86 -18.58 20.75
N VAL A 192 -16.02 -19.59 21.61
CA VAL A 192 -16.27 -20.98 21.17
C VAL A 192 -17.60 -21.12 20.44
N ASP A 193 -18.65 -20.45 20.90
CA ASP A 193 -20.00 -20.56 20.32
C ASP A 193 -20.08 -20.00 18.89
N SER A 194 -19.28 -18.97 18.60
CA SER A 194 -19.20 -18.37 17.26
C SER A 194 -18.30 -19.18 16.31
N ALA A 195 -17.32 -19.91 16.84
CA ALA A 195 -16.33 -20.64 16.05
C ALA A 195 -16.92 -21.74 15.16
N PRO A 196 -16.25 -22.11 14.05
CA PRO A 196 -16.66 -23.23 13.19
C PRO A 196 -16.89 -24.53 13.99
N PRO A 197 -17.98 -25.29 13.75
CA PRO A 197 -18.35 -26.45 14.56
C PRO A 197 -17.25 -27.50 14.71
N ASN A 198 -16.42 -27.69 13.69
CA ASN A 198 -15.32 -28.66 13.71
C ASN A 198 -14.13 -28.23 14.59
N LEU A 199 -14.10 -26.98 15.08
CA LEU A 199 -13.05 -26.45 15.95
C LEU A 199 -13.50 -26.33 17.41
N GLN A 200 -14.80 -26.31 17.69
CA GLN A 200 -15.34 -25.95 19.01
C GLN A 200 -14.83 -26.86 20.13
N MET A 201 -14.92 -28.18 19.95
CA MET A 201 -14.47 -29.15 20.97
C MET A 201 -12.97 -29.04 21.23
N GLU A 202 -12.15 -28.95 20.18
CA GLU A 202 -10.70 -28.77 20.29
C GLU A 202 -10.33 -27.43 20.95
N LEU A 203 -11.09 -26.37 20.70
CA LEU A 203 -10.89 -25.07 21.35
C LEU A 203 -11.17 -25.14 22.84
N ILE A 204 -12.23 -25.83 23.27
CA ILE A 204 -12.55 -26.02 24.70
C ILE A 204 -11.41 -26.76 25.41
N GLU A 205 -10.93 -27.85 24.81
CA GLU A 205 -9.83 -28.64 25.35
C GLU A 205 -8.53 -27.82 25.41
N LEU A 206 -8.22 -27.08 24.34
CA LEU A 206 -7.05 -26.21 24.28
C LEU A 206 -7.11 -25.10 25.33
N GLN A 207 -8.24 -24.40 25.44
CA GLN A 207 -8.46 -23.29 26.37
C GLN A 207 -8.37 -23.72 27.83
N SER A 208 -8.67 -24.98 28.12
CA SER A 208 -8.57 -25.58 29.45
C SER A 208 -7.12 -25.93 29.86
N SER A 209 -6.18 -26.02 28.92
CA SER A 209 -4.77 -26.33 29.21
C SER A 209 -3.99 -25.07 29.57
N ILE A 210 -3.52 -25.01 30.82
CA ILE A 210 -2.63 -23.95 31.30
C ILE A 210 -1.25 -24.08 30.65
N GLU A 211 -0.76 -25.31 30.40
CA GLU A 211 0.58 -25.52 29.82
C GLU A 211 0.68 -25.02 28.38
N LEU A 212 -0.41 -25.12 27.61
CA LEU A 212 -0.45 -24.68 26.21
C LEU A 212 -0.66 -23.16 26.08
N LYS A 213 -1.09 -22.47 27.14
CA LYS A 213 -1.37 -21.03 27.09
C LYS A 213 -0.13 -20.17 26.98
N SER A 214 0.85 -20.35 27.87
CA SER A 214 2.06 -19.52 27.89
C SER A 214 2.88 -19.57 26.58
N PRO A 215 3.10 -20.74 25.94
CA PRO A 215 3.80 -20.81 24.67
C PRO A 215 3.11 -20.08 23.51
N CYS A 216 1.79 -19.87 23.58
CA CYS A 216 0.99 -19.26 22.52
C CYS A 216 1.32 -17.77 22.30
N GLU A 217 1.86 -17.08 23.30
CA GLU A 217 2.25 -15.67 23.22
C GLU A 217 3.54 -15.45 22.42
N ARG A 218 4.26 -16.53 22.09
CA ARG A 218 5.50 -16.50 21.30
C ARG A 218 5.20 -16.53 19.79
N ASN A 219 6.15 -16.99 19.00
CA ASN A 219 6.01 -17.14 17.57
C ASN A 219 4.89 -18.14 17.22
N LYS A 220 3.88 -17.68 16.46
CA LYS A 220 2.71 -18.51 16.10
C LYS A 220 3.05 -19.73 15.27
N ILE A 221 4.00 -19.62 14.35
CA ILE A 221 4.42 -20.75 13.52
C ILE A 221 5.04 -21.82 14.41
N GLU A 222 5.97 -21.44 15.29
CA GLU A 222 6.60 -22.36 16.22
C GLU A 222 5.59 -22.97 17.20
N TYR A 223 4.66 -22.16 17.71
CA TYR A 223 3.61 -22.61 18.61
C TYR A 223 2.79 -23.75 18.01
N TYR A 224 2.21 -23.51 16.83
CA TYR A 224 1.40 -24.51 16.14
C TYR A 224 2.22 -25.70 15.67
N GLN A 225 3.51 -25.54 15.38
CA GLN A 225 4.38 -26.66 14.99
C GLN A 225 4.74 -27.57 16.17
N LYS A 226 5.12 -27.01 17.31
CA LYS A 226 5.71 -27.76 18.44
C LYS A 226 4.70 -28.19 19.50
N TYR A 227 3.69 -27.36 19.78
CA TYR A 227 2.83 -27.55 20.96
C TYR A 227 1.43 -28.08 20.60
N ILE A 228 0.91 -27.71 19.43
CA ILE A 228 -0.35 -28.24 18.93
C ILE A 228 -0.05 -29.57 18.23
N LEU A 229 -0.34 -30.68 18.90
CA LEU A 229 -0.11 -32.03 18.39
C LEU A 229 -1.30 -32.51 17.55
N GLU A 230 -1.02 -33.19 16.44
CA GLU A 230 -2.02 -33.61 15.46
C GLU A 230 -2.96 -34.71 15.98
N ASP A 231 -2.49 -35.55 16.90
CA ASP A 231 -3.27 -36.59 17.57
C ASP A 231 -4.32 -36.02 18.54
N LYS A 232 -4.04 -34.84 19.13
CA LYS A 232 -4.93 -34.17 20.08
C LYS A 232 -5.79 -33.08 19.45
N PHE A 233 -5.23 -32.30 18.53
CA PHE A 233 -5.86 -31.11 17.95
C PHE A 233 -5.77 -31.11 16.42
N PRO A 234 -6.30 -32.15 15.73
CA PRO A 234 -6.13 -32.29 14.28
C PRO A 234 -6.73 -31.12 13.49
N ASN A 235 -7.91 -30.60 13.87
CA ASN A 235 -8.57 -29.52 13.14
C ASN A 235 -7.87 -28.18 13.34
N LEU A 236 -7.46 -27.85 14.58
CA LEU A 236 -6.69 -26.64 14.86
C LEU A 236 -5.30 -26.68 14.19
N LYS A 237 -4.65 -27.84 14.18
CA LYS A 237 -3.39 -28.04 13.45
C LYS A 237 -3.59 -27.81 11.96
N GLN A 238 -4.62 -28.40 11.36
CA GLN A 238 -4.92 -28.25 9.95
C GLN A 238 -5.22 -26.78 9.58
N LEU A 239 -6.02 -26.08 10.40
CA LEU A 239 -6.30 -24.65 10.22
C LEU A 239 -5.00 -23.84 10.21
N ALA A 240 -4.14 -24.04 11.21
CA ALA A 240 -2.88 -23.33 11.31
C ALA A 240 -1.98 -23.60 10.10
N MET A 241 -1.87 -24.85 9.66
CA MET A 241 -1.06 -25.20 8.48
C MET A 241 -1.58 -24.52 7.21
N ARG A 242 -2.90 -24.44 7.01
CA ARG A 242 -3.51 -23.71 5.87
C ARG A 242 -3.14 -22.23 5.91
N ILE A 243 -3.28 -21.58 7.06
CA ILE A 243 -2.94 -20.15 7.23
C ILE A 243 -1.45 -19.90 7.00
N ILE A 244 -0.57 -20.71 7.62
CA ILE A 244 0.89 -20.57 7.53
C ILE A 244 1.37 -20.79 6.09
N SER A 245 0.77 -21.75 5.38
CA SER A 245 1.12 -22.06 3.98
C SER A 245 0.57 -21.07 2.96
N THR A 246 -0.38 -20.22 3.33
CA THR A 246 -1.01 -19.27 2.42
C THR A 246 -0.08 -18.09 2.15
N PHE A 247 0.17 -17.81 0.87
CA PHE A 247 0.93 -16.64 0.46
C PHE A 247 0.07 -15.37 0.58
N GLY A 248 0.48 -14.46 1.48
CA GLY A 248 -0.20 -13.17 1.67
C GLY A 248 -0.06 -12.20 0.50
N THR A 249 0.98 -12.35 -0.32
CA THR A 249 1.28 -11.46 -1.44
C THR A 249 1.93 -12.20 -2.61
N THR A 250 1.80 -11.65 -3.82
CA THR A 250 2.52 -12.16 -5.00
C THR A 250 4.03 -12.07 -4.81
N TYR A 251 4.55 -11.14 -4.02
CA TYR A 251 5.97 -11.07 -3.68
C TYR A 251 6.47 -12.36 -3.05
N ARG A 252 5.74 -12.93 -2.09
CA ARG A 252 6.13 -14.23 -1.50
C ARG A 252 6.00 -15.37 -2.51
N CYS A 253 4.97 -15.37 -3.36
CA CYS A 253 4.86 -16.33 -4.45
C CYS A 253 6.08 -16.24 -5.39
N GLU A 254 6.41 -15.04 -5.86
CA GLU A 254 7.51 -14.77 -6.78
C GLU A 254 8.87 -15.08 -6.16
N SER A 255 9.11 -14.71 -4.90
CA SER A 255 10.33 -15.03 -4.15
C SER A 255 10.49 -16.54 -3.95
N PHE A 256 9.40 -17.23 -3.56
CA PHE A 256 9.39 -18.69 -3.45
C PHE A 256 9.68 -19.37 -4.79
N PHE A 257 9.00 -18.97 -5.88
CA PHE A 257 9.27 -19.51 -7.22
C PHE A 257 10.66 -19.15 -7.74
N PHE A 258 11.21 -18.00 -7.36
CA PHE A 258 12.58 -17.62 -7.70
C PHE A 258 13.59 -18.54 -7.02
N GLN A 259 13.40 -18.83 -5.73
CA GLN A 259 14.25 -19.74 -4.97
C GLN A 259 14.15 -21.20 -5.45
N ILE A 260 12.97 -21.61 -5.93
CA ILE A 260 12.72 -22.99 -6.38
C ILE A 260 13.24 -23.26 -7.78
N LYS A 261 13.55 -22.25 -8.62
CA LYS A 261 14.15 -22.47 -9.93
C LYS A 261 15.59 -22.98 -9.78
N PRO A 262 15.87 -24.28 -10.01
CA PRO A 262 17.24 -24.76 -10.04
C PRO A 262 17.81 -24.37 -11.41
N GLY A 263 18.86 -23.55 -11.44
CA GLY A 263 19.72 -23.42 -12.64
C GLY A 263 19.50 -22.25 -13.61
N LYS A 264 19.29 -21.01 -13.15
CA LYS A 264 19.58 -19.80 -13.96
C LYS A 264 20.37 -18.69 -13.22
N ASN A 265 21.12 -19.04 -12.18
CA ASN A 265 22.00 -18.10 -11.46
C ASN A 265 23.44 -18.10 -11.98
N LYS A 266 23.61 -17.98 -13.30
CA LYS A 266 24.82 -17.43 -13.92
C LYS A 266 24.37 -16.62 -15.12
N VAL A 267 24.81 -15.36 -15.20
CA VAL A 267 24.49 -14.36 -16.24
C VAL A 267 23.15 -13.63 -16.06
N SER A 268 23.08 -12.73 -15.06
CA SER A 268 22.27 -11.48 -15.09
C SER A 268 22.58 -10.61 -13.85
N GLN A 269 23.86 -10.44 -13.53
CA GLN A 269 24.32 -9.37 -12.63
C GLN A 269 25.34 -8.53 -13.39
N GLN A 270 24.84 -7.79 -14.38
CA GLN A 270 25.46 -6.58 -14.88
C GLN A 270 24.33 -5.78 -15.53
N VAL A 271 24.34 -4.48 -15.30
CA VAL A 271 23.38 -3.46 -15.74
C VAL A 271 22.17 -3.23 -14.79
N ALA A 272 22.43 -2.45 -13.73
CA ALA A 272 21.67 -1.24 -13.39
C ALA A 272 22.21 -0.65 -12.06
N ARG A 273 23.33 0.08 -12.15
CA ARG A 273 23.57 1.25 -11.31
C ARG A 273 23.06 2.46 -12.07
#